data_AF-A0A1V6II80-F1
#
_entry.id   AF-A0A1V6II80-F1
#
_cell.length_a   1.000
_cell.length_b   1.000
_cell.length_c   1.000
_cell.angle_alpha   90.00
_cell.angle_beta   90.00
_cell.angle_gamma   90.00
#
_symmetry.space_group_name_H-M   'P 1'
#
loop_
_entity.id
_entity.type
_entity.pdbx_description
1 polymer ?
#
loop_
_entity_poly.entity_id
_entity_poly.type
_entity_poly.pdbx_seq_one_letter_code
_entity_poly.pdbx_strand_id
1 'polypeptide(L)'
;MKKLLKLLTAGLMIGAVAFGVSQLKREEPVRTEASAPTKRVWLDFHELTWWGNDPDQSIVGIHYWGGSSSSTYAGVAMTKDNANNLWYYDVPSDTTSILFSRIKKSTPNDVFNKTEDIALASNVNTIKHRLLNQTGTYGHYLTDTLSFSPAITDKVNVLHESINTKAKACGETAAETAIMSYNAMPTFEQNQYATMDVGGGVTGLQRLNYLKNFYELGIVIGAVRTKPKENRATIAIMAIGGLSVLSLGGYFFLKKKVN
;
A
#
# COMPACT_ATOMS: atom_id res chain seq x y z
N MET A 1 -9.64 -73.99 -14.30
CA MET A 1 -9.58 -74.14 -12.83
C MET A 1 -8.39 -73.34 -12.30
N LYS A 2 -8.65 -72.45 -11.32
CA LYS A 2 -7.69 -71.80 -10.38
C LYS A 2 -6.65 -70.84 -11.00
N LYS A 3 -6.34 -69.65 -10.50
CA LYS A 3 -6.86 -68.70 -9.47
C LYS A 3 -5.81 -67.57 -9.43
N LEU A 4 -6.22 -66.29 -9.34
CA LEU A 4 -5.60 -65.14 -8.62
C LEU A 4 -4.12 -64.76 -8.98
N LEU A 5 -3.62 -63.52 -8.99
CA LEU A 5 -3.98 -62.28 -8.31
C LEU A 5 -3.30 -61.08 -9.03
N LYS A 6 -3.93 -59.92 -8.86
CA LYS A 6 -3.57 -58.55 -9.28
C LYS A 6 -2.14 -58.11 -8.92
N LEU A 7 -1.56 -57.24 -9.76
CA LEU A 7 -1.04 -55.94 -9.31
C LEU A 7 -0.86 -54.98 -10.50
N LEU A 8 -1.57 -53.86 -10.41
CA LEU A 8 -1.44 -52.67 -11.23
C LEU A 8 0.00 -52.14 -11.15
N THR A 9 0.58 -51.74 -12.28
CA THR A 9 0.85 -50.32 -12.56
C THR A 9 1.19 -50.16 -14.04
N ALA A 10 0.25 -49.57 -14.77
CA ALA A 10 0.44 -49.09 -16.12
C ALA A 10 1.28 -47.80 -16.08
N GLY A 11 2.13 -47.62 -17.08
CA GLY A 11 2.87 -46.38 -17.27
C GLY A 11 3.78 -46.48 -18.48
N LEU A 12 3.15 -46.51 -19.65
CA LEU A 12 3.76 -46.64 -20.96
C LEU A 12 4.82 -45.56 -21.26
N MET A 13 5.83 -46.06 -21.95
CA MET A 13 6.88 -45.44 -22.76
C MET A 13 6.46 -44.27 -23.68
N ILE A 14 7.36 -43.29 -23.74
CA ILE A 14 7.99 -42.65 -24.92
C ILE A 14 7.09 -41.98 -25.99
N GLY A 15 7.41 -40.71 -26.28
CA GLY A 15 7.09 -40.07 -27.56
C GLY A 15 7.58 -38.62 -27.63
N ALA A 16 8.77 -38.40 -28.20
CA ALA A 16 9.30 -37.09 -28.49
C ALA A 16 8.52 -36.40 -29.62
N VAL A 17 8.20 -35.11 -29.47
CA VAL A 17 8.04 -34.19 -30.59
C VAL A 17 8.58 -32.81 -30.19
N ALA A 18 9.68 -32.42 -30.81
CA ALA A 18 10.19 -31.07 -30.78
C ALA A 18 9.25 -30.16 -31.58
N PHE A 19 8.76 -29.08 -30.98
CA PHE A 19 8.27 -27.91 -31.71
C PHE A 19 8.90 -26.66 -31.10
N GLY A 20 9.51 -25.87 -31.99
CA GLY A 20 10.32 -24.71 -31.66
C GLY A 20 9.54 -23.67 -30.87
N VAL A 21 10.12 -23.26 -29.74
CA VAL A 21 9.73 -22.03 -29.06
C VAL A 21 10.30 -20.90 -29.92
N SER A 22 9.46 -20.38 -30.81
CA SER A 22 9.64 -19.02 -31.30
C SER A 22 9.90 -18.13 -30.10
N GLN A 23 11.05 -17.44 -30.11
CA GLN A 23 11.29 -16.30 -29.23
C GLN A 23 10.24 -15.24 -29.58
N LEU A 24 9.05 -15.40 -29.02
CA LEU A 24 8.15 -14.27 -28.82
C LEU A 24 8.98 -13.29 -28.01
N LYS A 25 9.35 -12.18 -28.67
CA LYS A 25 9.81 -10.98 -27.98
C LYS A 25 8.67 -10.62 -27.04
N ARG A 26 8.74 -11.13 -25.82
CA ARG A 26 7.93 -10.68 -24.71
C ARG A 26 8.38 -9.24 -24.52
N GLU A 27 7.58 -8.30 -25.01
CA GLU A 27 7.77 -6.89 -24.70
C GLU A 27 7.95 -6.80 -23.18
N GLU A 28 9.07 -6.20 -22.77
CA GLU A 28 9.31 -6.03 -21.34
C GLU A 28 8.13 -5.24 -20.78
N PRO A 29 7.43 -5.77 -19.76
CA PRO A 29 6.27 -5.08 -19.23
C PRO A 29 6.68 -3.70 -18.77
N VAL A 30 5.92 -2.66 -19.14
CA VAL A 30 6.16 -1.27 -18.74
C VAL A 30 6.35 -1.23 -17.22
N ARG A 31 7.60 -1.01 -16.81
CA ARG A 31 8.07 -1.15 -15.44
C ARG A 31 7.82 0.17 -14.72
N THR A 32 6.67 0.35 -14.09
CA THR A 32 6.52 1.41 -13.08
C THR A 32 7.35 1.04 -11.85
N GLU A 33 8.24 1.94 -11.43
CA GLU A 33 9.02 1.74 -10.20
C GLU A 33 8.06 1.74 -9.01
N ALA A 34 8.07 0.67 -8.21
CA ALA A 34 7.23 0.62 -7.03
C ALA A 34 7.80 1.50 -5.91
N SER A 35 6.92 2.19 -5.21
CA SER A 35 7.25 3.01 -4.04
C SER A 35 7.95 2.18 -2.96
N ALA A 36 8.97 2.75 -2.31
CA ALA A 36 9.62 2.13 -1.16
C ALA A 36 8.61 1.91 0.00
N PRO A 37 8.77 0.86 0.83
CA PRO A 37 7.84 0.59 1.92
C PRO A 37 7.83 1.71 2.97
N THR A 38 6.63 2.20 3.27
CA THR A 38 6.40 3.25 4.25
C THR A 38 5.46 2.80 5.38
N LYS A 39 5.45 3.57 6.47
CA LYS A 39 4.40 3.52 7.50
C LYS A 39 3.87 4.92 7.75
N ARG A 40 2.58 5.01 8.07
CA ARG A 40 1.88 6.29 8.22
C ARG A 40 1.86 6.74 9.67
N VAL A 41 2.39 7.93 9.91
CA VAL A 41 2.30 8.63 11.20
C VAL A 41 1.11 9.57 11.17
N TRP A 42 0.30 9.55 12.23
CA TRP A 42 -0.88 10.39 12.38
C TRP A 42 -0.72 11.42 13.51
N LEU A 43 -1.14 12.65 13.24
CA LEU A 43 -1.14 13.77 14.17
C LEU A 43 -2.58 14.30 14.37
N ASP A 44 -2.98 14.38 15.65
CA ASP A 44 -4.21 14.96 16.15
C ASP A 44 -3.85 16.18 17.01
N PHE A 45 -4.27 17.38 16.63
CA PHE A 45 -4.09 18.57 17.46
C PHE A 45 -5.43 19.23 17.82
N HIS A 46 -6.51 18.46 17.94
CA HIS A 46 -7.84 19.03 18.17
C HIS A 46 -7.94 19.90 19.45
N GLU A 47 -7.15 19.60 20.48
CA GLU A 47 -7.04 20.40 21.72
C GLU A 47 -6.17 21.66 21.56
N LEU A 48 -5.30 21.67 20.56
CA LEU A 48 -4.31 22.70 20.29
C LEU A 48 -4.53 23.32 18.91
N THR A 49 -5.73 23.84 18.69
CA THR A 49 -6.23 24.23 17.36
C THR A 49 -5.34 25.26 16.66
N TRP A 50 -4.68 26.16 17.40
CA TRP A 50 -3.75 27.15 16.85
C TRP A 50 -2.51 26.52 16.17
N TRP A 51 -2.19 25.24 16.42
CA TRP A 51 -1.02 24.57 15.85
C TRP A 51 -1.05 24.56 14.32
N GLY A 52 -2.23 24.36 13.72
CA GLY A 52 -2.42 24.31 12.27
C GLY A 52 -3.36 25.39 11.70
N ASN A 53 -3.89 26.29 12.53
CA ASN A 53 -4.89 27.28 12.11
C ASN A 53 -4.31 28.59 11.54
N ASP A 54 -3.02 28.61 11.20
CA ASP A 54 -2.38 29.74 10.55
C ASP A 54 -1.55 29.24 9.36
N PRO A 55 -2.22 28.86 8.26
CA PRO A 55 -1.55 28.29 7.10
C PRO A 55 -0.70 29.32 6.37
N ASP A 56 -0.86 30.63 6.59
CA ASP A 56 -0.04 31.65 5.90
C ASP A 56 1.33 31.82 6.54
N GLN A 57 1.44 31.58 7.85
CA GLN A 57 2.68 31.74 8.60
C GLN A 57 3.36 30.42 8.96
N SER A 58 2.60 29.33 9.03
CA SER A 58 3.10 28.06 9.56
C SER A 58 2.78 26.85 8.69
N ILE A 59 3.59 25.80 8.87
CA ILE A 59 3.39 24.48 8.27
C ILE A 59 3.32 23.47 9.42
N VAL A 60 2.30 22.61 9.37
CA VAL A 60 2.23 21.40 10.21
C VAL A 60 3.27 20.42 9.67
N GLY A 61 4.33 20.18 10.44
CA GLY A 61 5.49 19.44 10.01
C GLY A 61 5.84 18.25 10.89
N ILE A 62 6.64 17.36 10.34
CA ILE A 62 7.23 16.21 11.02
C ILE A 62 8.72 16.12 10.68
N HIS A 63 9.56 15.99 11.70
CA HIS A 63 10.95 15.59 11.53
C HIS A 63 11.09 14.12 11.95
N TYR A 64 11.85 13.33 11.18
CA TYR A 64 11.99 11.89 11.40
C TYR A 64 13.44 11.44 11.22
N TRP A 65 13.85 10.43 11.98
CA TRP A 65 15.20 9.86 11.95
C TRP A 65 15.24 8.42 12.50
N GLY A 66 16.44 7.84 12.52
CA GLY A 66 16.70 6.54 13.15
C GLY A 66 16.39 5.33 12.28
N GLY A 67 16.39 5.48 10.96
CA GLY A 67 16.29 4.38 9.99
C GLY A 67 17.22 4.59 8.79
N SER A 68 16.82 4.06 7.64
CA SER A 68 17.53 4.17 6.36
C SER A 68 17.61 5.60 5.82
N SER A 69 16.76 6.51 6.29
CA SER A 69 16.84 7.94 5.98
C SER A 69 16.34 8.81 7.13
N SER A 70 16.60 10.11 7.01
CA SER A 70 16.15 11.14 7.94
C SER A 70 15.77 12.39 7.14
N SER A 71 14.79 13.16 7.63
CA SER A 71 14.50 14.48 7.09
C SER A 71 15.47 15.53 7.61
N THR A 72 15.69 16.60 6.85
CA THR A 72 16.39 17.77 7.38
C THR A 72 15.50 18.50 8.39
N TYR A 73 16.08 18.98 9.50
CA TYR A 73 15.38 19.85 10.45
C TYR A 73 15.00 21.19 9.75
N ALA A 74 13.81 21.76 9.94
CA ALA A 74 12.79 21.51 10.95
C ALA A 74 11.79 20.37 10.66
N GLY A 75 11.99 19.65 9.56
CA GLY A 75 11.13 18.57 9.10
C GLY A 75 10.50 18.86 7.74
N VAL A 76 9.49 18.06 7.41
CA VAL A 76 8.74 18.12 6.16
C VAL A 76 7.26 18.36 6.42
N ALA A 77 6.57 18.96 5.46
CA ALA A 77 5.14 19.25 5.57
C ALA A 77 4.32 17.95 5.65
N MET A 78 3.37 17.91 6.59
CA MET A 78 2.36 16.87 6.69
C MET A 78 1.17 17.19 5.77
N THR A 79 0.40 16.17 5.41
CA THR A 79 -0.82 16.31 4.60
C THR A 79 -2.06 16.11 5.48
N LYS A 80 -3.13 16.87 5.24
CA LYS A 80 -4.42 16.62 5.88
C LYS A 80 -5.14 15.49 5.17
N ASP A 81 -5.59 14.49 5.94
CA ASP A 81 -6.55 13.49 5.50
C ASP A 81 -7.95 13.89 5.97
N ASN A 82 -8.86 14.12 5.02
CA ASN A 82 -10.21 14.60 5.32
C ASN A 82 -11.10 13.48 5.86
N ALA A 83 -10.95 12.25 5.35
CA ALA A 83 -11.73 11.08 5.78
C ALA A 83 -11.53 10.76 7.27
N ASN A 84 -10.31 10.95 7.77
CA ASN A 84 -9.96 10.75 9.17
C ASN A 84 -9.98 12.04 10.01
N ASN A 85 -10.06 13.20 9.35
CA ASN A 85 -9.85 14.51 9.96
C ASN A 85 -8.53 14.61 10.76
N LEU A 86 -7.45 14.02 10.25
CA LEU A 86 -6.11 14.00 10.89
C LEU A 86 -5.04 14.49 9.92
N TRP A 87 -3.89 14.91 10.46
CA TRP A 87 -2.71 15.16 9.65
C TRP A 87 -1.85 13.90 9.60
N TYR A 88 -1.20 13.65 8.47
CA TYR A 88 -0.36 12.47 8.29
C TYR A 88 0.90 12.73 7.49
N TYR A 89 1.84 11.82 7.64
CA TYR A 89 2.99 11.67 6.76
C TYR A 89 3.41 10.21 6.69
N ASP A 90 3.88 9.77 5.52
CA ASP A 90 4.42 8.44 5.32
C ASP A 90 5.94 8.48 5.46
N VAL A 91 6.44 7.93 6.56
CA VAL A 91 7.88 7.80 6.82
C VAL A 91 8.39 6.45 6.29
N PRO A 92 9.70 6.31 6.03
CA PRO A 92 10.29 4.99 5.80
C PRO A 92 9.85 3.97 6.86
N SER A 93 9.62 2.73 6.43
CA SER A 93 9.14 1.67 7.33
C SER A 93 10.06 1.42 8.54
N ASP A 94 11.35 1.68 8.40
CA ASP A 94 12.38 1.48 9.42
C ASP A 94 12.70 2.71 10.28
N THR A 95 12.01 3.84 10.09
CA THR A 95 12.13 5.02 10.97
C THR A 95 11.81 4.67 12.41
N THR A 96 12.68 5.03 13.36
CA THR A 96 12.46 4.74 14.80
C THR A 96 12.02 5.94 15.62
N SER A 97 12.21 7.16 15.11
CA SER A 97 12.03 8.36 15.91
C SER A 97 11.46 9.51 15.09
N ILE A 98 10.60 10.31 15.72
CA ILE A 98 10.00 11.50 15.14
C ILE A 98 9.87 12.64 16.16
N LEU A 99 9.58 13.83 15.67
CA LEU A 99 8.94 14.90 16.42
C LEU A 99 8.00 15.66 15.49
N PHE A 100 6.99 16.31 16.05
CA PHE A 100 6.11 17.21 15.30
C PHE A 100 6.58 18.66 15.47
N SER A 101 6.55 19.40 14.37
CA SER A 101 7.02 20.78 14.29
C SER A 101 5.90 21.68 13.78
N ARG A 102 5.76 22.87 14.35
CA ARG A 102 5.05 24.00 13.74
C ARG A 102 6.09 24.87 13.05
N ILE A 103 6.39 24.56 11.79
CA ILE A 103 7.50 25.14 11.03
C ILE A 103 7.14 26.57 10.59
N LYS A 104 8.10 27.49 10.68
CA LYS A 104 7.93 28.87 10.18
C LYS A 104 8.05 28.91 8.66
N LYS A 105 7.03 29.41 7.95
CA LYS A 105 7.08 29.52 6.48
C LYS A 105 8.16 30.50 5.99
N SER A 106 8.38 31.58 6.72
CA SER A 106 9.40 32.58 6.42
C SER A 106 10.83 32.06 6.62
N THR A 107 11.02 31.01 7.42
CA THR A 107 12.33 30.46 7.77
C THR A 107 12.19 28.94 7.95
N PRO A 108 12.17 28.15 6.84
CA PRO A 108 11.76 26.74 6.86
C PRO A 108 12.62 25.78 7.70
N ASN A 109 13.79 26.22 8.16
CA ASN A 109 14.66 25.49 9.08
C ASN A 109 14.44 25.86 10.57
N ASP A 110 13.45 26.71 10.86
CA ASP A 110 13.09 27.15 12.20
C ASP A 110 11.62 26.83 12.52
N VAL A 111 11.31 26.71 13.81
CA VAL A 111 9.99 26.34 14.32
C VAL A 111 9.45 27.40 15.25
N PHE A 112 8.14 27.61 15.22
CA PHE A 112 7.47 28.31 16.32
C PHE A 112 7.43 27.42 17.57
N ASN A 113 7.10 26.14 17.37
CA ASN A 113 6.91 25.17 18.44
C ASN A 113 7.26 23.77 17.91
N LYS A 114 7.60 22.87 18.83
CA LYS A 114 7.82 21.45 18.53
C LYS A 114 7.43 20.59 19.72
N THR A 115 7.26 19.29 19.46
CA THR A 115 7.08 18.30 20.52
C THR A 115 8.42 17.84 21.08
N GLU A 116 8.36 17.08 22.18
CA GLU A 116 9.47 16.20 22.55
C GLU A 116 9.70 15.12 21.48
N ASP A 117 10.85 14.46 21.56
CA ASP A 117 11.18 13.34 20.70
C ASP A 117 10.28 12.14 21.03
N ILE A 118 9.72 11.53 20.00
CA ILE A 118 8.78 10.42 20.10
C ILE A 118 9.43 9.19 19.48
N ALA A 119 9.54 8.11 20.27
CA ALA A 119 9.88 6.80 19.75
C ALA A 119 8.68 6.22 18.99
N LEU A 120 8.90 5.84 17.72
CA LEU A 120 7.85 5.24 16.90
C LEU A 120 7.67 3.76 17.24
N ALA A 121 6.43 3.39 17.55
CA ALA A 121 6.03 2.00 17.70
C ALA A 121 6.04 1.24 16.36
N SER A 122 5.83 -0.07 16.39
CA SER A 122 5.69 -0.89 15.18
C SER A 122 4.29 -0.77 14.54
N ASN A 123 3.25 -0.48 15.32
CA ASN A 123 1.85 -0.37 14.89
C ASN A 123 1.42 1.07 14.53
N VAL A 124 2.32 1.87 13.97
CA VAL A 124 2.09 3.32 13.70
C VAL A 124 0.81 3.58 12.89
N ASN A 125 0.46 2.68 11.97
CA ASN A 125 -0.69 2.85 11.10
C ASN A 125 -2.05 2.88 11.84
N THR A 126 -2.12 2.36 13.07
CA THR A 126 -3.37 2.23 13.87
C THR A 126 -3.31 3.04 15.18
N ILE A 127 -2.33 3.92 15.32
CA ILE A 127 -2.21 4.85 16.45
C ILE A 127 -2.12 6.27 15.92
N LYS A 128 -2.56 7.23 16.73
CA LYS A 128 -2.40 8.65 16.48
C LYS A 128 -1.71 9.32 17.65
N HIS A 129 -0.89 10.33 17.34
CA HIS A 129 -0.26 11.17 18.34
C HIS A 129 -1.11 12.41 18.54
N ARG A 130 -1.64 12.59 19.75
CA ARG A 130 -2.42 13.75 20.13
C ARG A 130 -1.53 14.78 20.80
N LEU A 131 -1.46 16.00 20.25
CA LEU A 131 -0.81 17.12 20.93
C LEU A 131 -1.63 17.52 22.16
N LEU A 132 -0.95 17.65 23.29
CA LEU A 132 -1.53 18.14 24.53
C LEU A 132 -1.26 19.63 24.65
N ASN A 133 -2.17 20.39 25.28
CA ASN A 133 -1.88 21.77 25.71
C ASN A 133 -1.05 21.79 27.00
N GLN A 134 0.07 21.07 26.97
CA GLN A 134 1.02 20.91 28.07
C GLN A 134 2.42 20.85 27.47
N THR A 135 3.37 21.40 28.20
CA THR A 135 4.78 21.41 27.80
C THR A 135 5.63 20.66 28.79
N GLY A 136 6.55 19.87 28.29
CA GLY A 136 7.58 19.19 29.05
C GLY A 136 8.87 20.02 29.10
N THR A 137 9.99 19.35 28.89
CA THR A 137 11.32 19.95 29.05
C THR A 137 11.54 21.00 27.97
N TYR A 138 12.17 22.13 28.33
CA TYR A 138 12.49 23.24 27.41
C TYR A 138 11.29 23.84 26.67
N GLY A 139 10.07 23.68 27.20
CA GLY A 139 8.86 24.23 26.59
C GLY A 139 8.37 23.44 25.37
N HIS A 140 8.86 22.22 25.15
CA HIS A 140 8.38 21.36 24.07
C HIS A 140 7.02 20.76 24.42
N TYR A 141 6.13 20.64 23.44
CA TYR A 141 4.79 20.12 23.66
C TYR A 141 4.78 18.60 23.87
N LEU A 142 3.95 18.14 24.81
CA LEU A 142 3.77 16.71 25.07
C LEU A 142 2.76 16.10 24.10
N THR A 143 2.86 14.78 23.90
CA THR A 143 1.94 14.01 23.07
C THR A 143 1.44 12.76 23.76
N ASP A 144 0.14 12.48 23.63
CA ASP A 144 -0.44 11.18 23.96
C ASP A 144 -0.48 10.28 22.72
N THR A 145 -0.29 8.98 22.92
CA THR A 145 -0.46 7.98 21.85
C THR A 145 -1.77 7.23 22.06
N LEU A 146 -2.68 7.33 21.10
CA LEU A 146 -4.03 6.76 21.19
C LEU A 146 -4.26 5.79 20.05
N SER A 147 -4.84 4.62 20.36
CA SER A 147 -5.30 3.70 19.33
C SER A 147 -6.53 4.26 18.60
N PHE A 148 -6.62 4.02 17.31
CA PHE A 148 -7.81 4.34 16.53
C PHE A 148 -7.94 3.40 15.32
N SER A 149 -9.12 3.39 14.69
CA SER A 149 -9.35 2.66 13.45
C SER A 149 -9.43 3.67 12.31
N PRO A 150 -8.41 3.76 11.43
CA PRO A 150 -8.45 4.69 10.31
C PRO A 150 -9.58 4.35 9.34
N ALA A 151 -10.33 5.36 8.91
CA ALA A 151 -11.25 5.26 7.79
C ALA A 151 -10.50 5.02 6.48
N ILE A 152 -11.22 4.46 5.50
CA ILE A 152 -10.72 4.35 4.12
C ILE A 152 -10.47 5.75 3.56
N THR A 153 -9.28 5.98 3.02
CA THR A 153 -8.89 7.28 2.48
C THR A 153 -9.59 7.58 1.15
N ASP A 154 -9.66 8.86 0.80
CA ASP A 154 -10.22 9.31 -0.48
C ASP A 154 -9.49 8.70 -1.68
N LYS A 155 -8.16 8.53 -1.59
CA LYS A 155 -7.35 7.89 -2.64
C LYS A 155 -7.79 6.45 -2.91
N VAL A 156 -8.06 5.68 -1.85
CA VAL A 156 -8.54 4.29 -1.94
C VAL A 156 -9.95 4.26 -2.52
N ASN A 157 -10.83 5.17 -2.09
CA ASN A 157 -12.18 5.30 -2.65
C ASN A 157 -12.17 5.66 -4.13
N VAL A 158 -11.30 6.57 -4.58
CA VAL A 158 -11.16 6.93 -6.00
C VAL A 158 -10.75 5.71 -6.85
N LEU A 159 -9.80 4.90 -6.38
CA LEU A 159 -9.45 3.65 -7.05
C LEU A 159 -10.59 2.63 -7.03
N HIS A 160 -11.29 2.49 -5.91
CA HIS A 160 -12.45 1.61 -5.83
C HIS A 160 -13.50 2.00 -6.87
N GLU A 161 -13.87 3.28 -6.90
CA GLU A 161 -14.87 3.83 -7.81
C GLU A 161 -14.47 3.75 -9.28
N SER A 162 -13.18 3.67 -9.61
CA SER A 162 -12.75 3.57 -11.01
C SER A 162 -13.03 2.20 -11.64
N ILE A 163 -13.22 1.15 -10.83
CA ILE A 163 -13.42 -0.24 -11.31
C ILE A 163 -14.51 -1.02 -10.54
N ASN A 164 -15.37 -0.34 -9.77
CA ASN A 164 -16.38 -1.00 -8.93
C ASN A 164 -17.59 -1.58 -9.70
N THR A 165 -17.74 -1.28 -10.98
CA THR A 165 -18.83 -1.83 -11.81
C THR A 165 -18.28 -2.48 -13.07
N LYS A 166 -19.04 -3.41 -13.65
CA LYS A 166 -18.68 -4.06 -14.93
C LYS A 166 -18.39 -3.05 -16.03
N ALA A 167 -19.20 -1.99 -16.13
CA ALA A 167 -19.04 -0.96 -17.15
C ALA A 167 -17.71 -0.22 -16.99
N LYS A 168 -17.36 0.17 -15.75
CA LYS A 168 -16.12 0.90 -15.46
C LYS A 168 -14.86 0.03 -15.57
N ALA A 169 -14.96 -1.25 -15.26
CA ALA A 169 -13.84 -2.21 -15.38
C ALA A 169 -13.72 -2.86 -16.78
N CYS A 170 -14.53 -2.40 -17.75
CA CYS A 170 -14.53 -2.94 -19.11
C CYS A 170 -13.47 -2.24 -19.96
N GLY A 171 -12.45 -3.00 -20.40
CA GLY A 171 -11.35 -2.52 -21.22
C GLY A 171 -9.98 -2.72 -20.57
N GLU A 172 -9.01 -3.06 -21.41
CA GLU A 172 -7.60 -3.21 -21.04
C GLU A 172 -7.03 -1.94 -20.40
N THR A 173 -7.29 -0.78 -21.01
CA THR A 173 -6.84 0.53 -20.51
C THR A 173 -7.35 0.86 -19.11
N ALA A 174 -8.61 0.52 -18.80
CA ALA A 174 -9.19 0.76 -17.48
C ALA A 174 -8.51 -0.12 -16.42
N ALA A 175 -8.27 -1.39 -16.74
CA ALA A 175 -7.56 -2.32 -15.87
C ALA A 175 -6.10 -1.91 -15.64
N GLU A 176 -5.39 -1.51 -16.69
CA GLU A 176 -4.02 -0.98 -16.60
C GLU A 176 -3.96 0.27 -15.72
N THR A 177 -4.85 1.24 -15.96
CA THR A 177 -4.91 2.48 -15.17
C THR A 177 -5.17 2.20 -13.69
N ALA A 178 -6.06 1.26 -13.37
CA ALA A 178 -6.35 0.88 -11.98
C ALA A 178 -5.15 0.22 -11.30
N ILE A 179 -4.45 -0.69 -11.98
CA ILE A 179 -3.25 -1.35 -11.46
C ILE A 179 -2.12 -0.34 -11.26
N MET A 180 -1.90 0.55 -12.21
CA MET A 180 -0.90 1.62 -12.09
C MET A 180 -1.24 2.58 -10.93
N SER A 181 -2.52 2.94 -10.78
CA SER A 181 -2.98 3.78 -9.67
C SER A 181 -2.74 3.10 -8.32
N TYR A 182 -3.02 1.80 -8.20
CA TYR A 182 -2.71 1.00 -7.01
C TYR A 182 -1.20 1.00 -6.71
N ASN A 183 -0.36 0.72 -7.71
CA ASN A 183 1.09 0.64 -7.53
C ASN A 183 1.72 1.99 -7.17
N ALA A 184 1.13 3.10 -7.60
CA ALA A 184 1.59 4.45 -7.27
C ALA A 184 1.21 4.91 -5.85
N MET A 185 0.28 4.21 -5.18
CA MET A 185 -0.13 4.56 -3.82
C MET A 185 0.97 4.27 -2.79
N PRO A 186 1.02 5.01 -1.67
CA PRO A 186 1.82 4.63 -0.51
C PRO A 186 1.38 3.29 0.08
N THR A 187 2.24 2.69 0.91
CA THR A 187 1.98 1.37 1.54
C THR A 187 0.69 1.35 2.35
N PHE A 188 0.33 2.46 3.01
CA PHE A 188 -0.90 2.55 3.79
C PHE A 188 -2.16 2.33 2.93
N GLU A 189 -2.31 3.08 1.83
CA GLU A 189 -3.45 2.94 0.92
C GLU A 189 -3.43 1.62 0.16
N GLN A 190 -2.24 1.13 -0.25
CA GLN A 190 -2.13 -0.20 -0.87
C GLN A 190 -2.68 -1.29 0.04
N ASN A 191 -2.34 -1.24 1.34
CA ASN A 191 -2.84 -2.20 2.33
C ASN A 191 -4.35 -2.06 2.54
N GLN A 192 -4.87 -0.83 2.67
CA GLN A 192 -6.31 -0.59 2.78
C GLN A 192 -7.07 -1.21 1.59
N TYR A 193 -6.67 -0.87 0.36
CA TYR A 193 -7.34 -1.39 -0.84
C TYR A 193 -7.20 -2.91 -0.98
N ALA A 194 -6.03 -3.47 -0.66
CA ALA A 194 -5.78 -4.89 -0.80
C ALA A 194 -6.73 -5.76 0.04
N THR A 195 -7.15 -5.26 1.21
CA THR A 195 -8.05 -5.95 2.14
C THR A 195 -9.50 -5.49 2.06
N MET A 196 -9.79 -4.35 1.42
CA MET A 196 -11.14 -3.81 1.26
C MET A 196 -12.03 -4.81 0.50
N ASP A 197 -13.22 -5.12 1.04
CA ASP A 197 -14.26 -5.83 0.27
C ASP A 197 -14.79 -4.88 -0.80
N VAL A 198 -14.62 -5.27 -2.06
CA VAL A 198 -15.06 -4.49 -3.22
C VAL A 198 -16.36 -5.05 -3.83
N GLY A 199 -17.08 -5.88 -3.08
CA GLY A 199 -18.37 -6.45 -3.42
C GLY A 199 -18.25 -7.81 -4.12
N GLY A 200 -19.22 -8.69 -3.86
CA GLY A 200 -19.22 -10.06 -4.36
C GLY A 200 -18.29 -11.00 -3.58
N GLY A 201 -17.91 -10.63 -2.35
CA GLY A 201 -17.06 -11.44 -1.49
C GLY A 201 -15.59 -11.48 -1.93
N VAL A 202 -15.14 -10.45 -2.67
CA VAL A 202 -13.77 -10.36 -3.15
C VAL A 202 -13.09 -9.10 -2.64
N THR A 203 -11.79 -9.20 -2.37
CA THR A 203 -10.98 -8.05 -1.97
C THR A 203 -10.53 -7.22 -3.16
N GLY A 204 -10.10 -5.98 -2.92
CA GLY A 204 -9.53 -5.12 -3.96
C GLY A 204 -8.32 -5.77 -4.65
N LEU A 205 -7.43 -6.43 -3.91
CA LEU A 205 -6.29 -7.14 -4.50
C LEU A 205 -6.74 -8.31 -5.39
N GLN A 206 -7.75 -9.07 -4.99
CA GLN A 206 -8.31 -10.15 -5.82
C GLN A 206 -8.90 -9.60 -7.11
N ARG A 207 -9.60 -8.45 -7.06
CA ARG A 207 -10.15 -7.79 -8.26
C ARG A 207 -9.07 -7.32 -9.22
N LEU A 208 -8.01 -6.68 -8.72
CA LEU A 208 -6.89 -6.26 -9.58
C LEU A 208 -6.20 -7.46 -10.24
N ASN A 209 -5.97 -8.54 -9.50
CA ASN A 209 -5.41 -9.77 -10.05
C ASN A 209 -6.31 -10.41 -11.11
N TYR A 210 -7.63 -10.40 -10.90
CA TYR A 210 -8.59 -10.86 -11.90
C TYR A 210 -8.49 -10.02 -13.18
N LEU A 211 -8.53 -8.69 -13.09
CA LEU A 211 -8.46 -7.80 -14.25
C LEU A 211 -7.12 -7.94 -14.99
N LYS A 212 -6.02 -8.01 -14.24
CA LYS A 212 -4.69 -8.26 -14.79
C LYS A 212 -4.67 -9.53 -15.64
N ASN A 213 -5.22 -10.64 -15.13
CA ASN A 213 -5.19 -11.92 -15.84
C ASN A 213 -6.21 -11.95 -16.99
N PHE A 214 -7.39 -11.34 -16.82
CA PHE A 214 -8.45 -11.31 -17.83
C PHE A 214 -8.03 -10.55 -19.10
N TYR A 215 -7.27 -9.46 -18.95
CA TYR A 215 -6.71 -8.68 -20.07
C TYR A 215 -5.25 -9.02 -20.37
N GLU A 216 -4.71 -10.10 -19.81
CA GLU A 216 -3.33 -10.55 -20.05
C GLU A 216 -2.24 -9.49 -19.81
N LEU A 217 -2.48 -8.58 -18.86
CA LEU A 217 -1.58 -7.47 -18.55
C LEU A 217 -0.27 -7.98 -17.93
N GLY A 218 0.85 -7.52 -18.51
CA GLY A 218 2.21 -7.83 -18.05
C GLY A 218 2.64 -7.13 -16.75
N ILE A 219 1.77 -6.34 -16.13
CA ILE A 219 2.10 -5.46 -15.00
C ILE A 219 2.15 -6.25 -13.68
N VAL A 220 3.17 -6.02 -12.85
CA VAL A 220 3.26 -6.63 -11.52
C VAL A 220 2.52 -5.77 -10.50
N ILE A 221 1.69 -6.38 -9.65
CA ILE A 221 0.95 -5.70 -8.58
C ILE A 221 1.78 -5.75 -7.28
N GLY A 222 2.00 -4.58 -6.64
CA GLY A 222 2.54 -4.49 -5.27
C GLY A 222 4.01 -4.88 -5.07
N ALA A 223 4.84 -4.89 -6.12
CA ALA A 223 6.22 -5.36 -6.00
C ALA A 223 7.18 -4.32 -5.38
N VAL A 224 7.44 -4.40 -4.09
CA VAL A 224 8.60 -3.71 -3.46
C VAL A 224 9.89 -4.21 -4.13
N ARG A 225 10.64 -3.31 -4.81
CA ARG A 225 11.98 -3.64 -5.31
C ARG A 225 13.03 -3.40 -4.24
N THR A 226 13.75 -4.46 -3.84
CA THR A 226 15.09 -4.29 -3.28
C THR A 226 16.05 -3.97 -4.43
N LYS A 227 16.92 -2.96 -4.26
CA LYS A 227 17.92 -2.58 -5.27
C LYS A 227 18.75 -3.81 -5.66
N PRO A 228 18.97 -4.08 -6.96
CA PRO A 228 19.97 -5.07 -7.35
C PRO A 228 21.34 -4.51 -6.93
N LYS A 229 22.01 -5.23 -6.03
CA LYS A 229 23.46 -5.11 -5.92
C LYS A 229 24.00 -5.63 -7.25
N GLU A 230 24.79 -4.80 -7.94
CA GLU A 230 25.40 -5.19 -9.21
C GLU A 230 26.09 -6.57 -9.09
N ASN A 231 25.96 -7.33 -10.16
CA ASN A 231 26.33 -8.73 -10.35
C ASN A 231 25.36 -9.80 -9.81
N ARG A 232 24.63 -10.34 -10.79
CA ARG A 232 23.87 -11.61 -10.84
C ARG A 232 22.40 -11.49 -10.48
N ALA A 233 21.60 -11.82 -11.48
CA ALA A 233 20.15 -11.88 -11.48
C ALA A 233 19.63 -12.80 -10.36
N THR A 234 19.14 -12.20 -9.28
CA THR A 234 18.17 -12.83 -8.39
C THR A 234 17.28 -11.73 -7.85
N ILE A 235 16.15 -11.51 -8.54
CA ILE A 235 15.11 -10.60 -8.08
C ILE A 235 14.34 -11.35 -6.97
N ALA A 236 14.57 -10.97 -5.72
CA ALA A 236 13.70 -11.39 -4.62
C ALA A 236 12.43 -10.53 -4.64
N ILE A 237 11.39 -11.03 -5.31
CA ILE A 237 10.03 -10.46 -5.26
C ILE A 237 9.39 -10.90 -3.94
N MET A 238 9.16 -9.96 -3.02
CA MET A 238 8.15 -10.17 -1.97
C MET A 238 6.78 -9.88 -2.59
N ALA A 239 6.17 -10.91 -3.16
CA ALA A 239 4.76 -10.85 -3.52
C ALA A 239 3.94 -10.83 -2.23
N ILE A 240 3.10 -9.82 -2.04
CA ILE A 240 2.02 -9.88 -1.04
C ILE A 240 1.04 -10.93 -1.57
N GLY A 241 1.27 -12.18 -1.17
CA GLY A 241 0.58 -13.35 -1.68
C GLY A 241 -0.88 -13.41 -1.22
N GLY A 242 -1.79 -12.86 -2.01
CA GLY A 242 -3.21 -13.18 -1.96
C GLY A 242 -3.51 -14.42 -2.81
N LEU A 243 -3.17 -15.60 -2.30
CA LEU A 243 -3.44 -16.88 -2.97
C LEU A 243 -4.93 -17.25 -2.79
N SER A 244 -5.79 -16.82 -3.72
CA SER A 244 -7.14 -17.38 -3.89
C SER A 244 -7.75 -16.99 -5.24
N VAL A 245 -7.21 -17.52 -6.34
CA VAL A 245 -7.81 -17.41 -7.69
C VAL A 245 -8.31 -18.79 -8.13
N LEU A 246 -9.37 -19.28 -7.49
CA LEU A 246 -10.11 -20.45 -8.02
C LEU A 246 -11.64 -20.38 -7.85
N SER A 247 -12.23 -19.40 -7.15
CA SER A 247 -13.69 -19.38 -6.91
C SER A 247 -14.52 -18.51 -7.87
N LEU A 248 -13.91 -17.60 -8.64
CA LEU A 248 -14.67 -16.56 -9.35
C LEU A 248 -15.18 -16.94 -10.74
N GLY A 249 -14.66 -18.02 -11.34
CA GLY A 249 -15.17 -18.52 -12.63
C GLY A 249 -16.48 -19.32 -12.53
N GLY A 250 -16.83 -19.84 -11.35
CA GLY A 250 -17.94 -20.79 -11.20
C GLY A 250 -19.27 -20.17 -10.76
N TYR A 251 -19.27 -19.11 -9.94
CA TYR A 251 -20.50 -18.66 -9.29
C TYR A 251 -21.37 -17.72 -10.15
N PHE A 252 -20.78 -17.00 -11.11
CA PHE A 252 -21.55 -16.13 -12.00
C PHE A 252 -22.22 -16.88 -13.17
N PHE A 253 -21.78 -18.11 -13.48
CA PHE A 253 -22.37 -18.93 -14.54
C PHE A 253 -23.45 -19.92 -14.06
N LEU A 254 -23.64 -20.10 -12.75
CA LEU A 254 -24.61 -21.07 -12.21
C LEU A 254 -25.99 -20.48 -11.88
N LYS A 255 -26.23 -19.17 -12.07
CA LYS A 255 -27.57 -18.59 -11.85
C LYS A 255 -28.38 -18.34 -13.13
N LYS A 256 -28.08 -19.08 -14.20
CA LYS A 256 -28.97 -19.19 -15.36
C LYS A 256 -29.23 -20.65 -15.71
N LYS A 257 -30.14 -21.27 -14.95
CA LYS A 257 -31.18 -22.22 -15.40
C LYS A 257 -31.76 -22.95 -14.19
N VAL A 258 -32.95 -22.54 -13.77
CA VAL A 258 -34.02 -23.48 -13.41
C VAL A 258 -35.30 -22.85 -13.96
N ASN A 259 -36.10 -23.71 -14.61
CA ASN A 259 -37.18 -23.45 -15.57
C ASN A 259 -38.17 -22.33 -15.23
#